data_AF-A0A5J4DZL8-F1
#
_entry.id   AF-A0A5J4DZL8-F1
#
_cell.length_a   1.000
_cell.length_b   1.000
_cell.length_c   1.000
_cell.angle_alpha   90.00
_cell.angle_beta   90.00
_cell.angle_gamma   90.00
#
_symmetry.space_group_name_H-M   'P 1'
#
loop_
_entity.id
_entity.type
_entity.pdbx_description
1 polymer ?
#
loop_
_entity_poly.entity_id
_entity_poly.type
_entity_poly.pdbx_seq_one_letter_code
_entity_poly.pdbx_strand_id
1 'polypeptide(L)'
;MDDITYWLPLVWAGLIGTAVALYIVLDGFDLGIGILFPFTGEEEQRDVMMNTVAPFWDGNETWLVMGGAGLFVAFPTAYAIIMPAFYLPIILMLLALVFRGVAFEFRWVAKPNHRLWDIAFSGGSITATFMQGIILGGLLQGIPVEQGAFAGGSFDWFAPFPLFIGLALVAGYALLGATWLIMRAEGEIADKAAPPSEDPSHFGSGSNGCRLAVDAACL
;
A
#
# COMPACT_ATOMS: atom_id res chain seq x y z
N MET A 1 -34.35 7.70 -24.68
CA MET A 1 -33.82 7.58 -23.30
C MET A 1 -32.53 6.82 -23.35
N ASP A 2 -31.42 7.54 -23.20
CA ASP A 2 -30.58 7.94 -24.32
C ASP A 2 -29.19 7.40 -23.98
N ASP A 3 -28.40 6.97 -24.96
CA ASP A 3 -27.11 6.27 -24.78
C ASP A 3 -26.26 6.81 -23.62
N ILE A 4 -26.26 8.13 -23.41
CA ILE A 4 -25.58 8.84 -22.32
C ILE A 4 -25.97 8.31 -20.92
N THR A 5 -27.24 8.05 -20.63
CA THR A 5 -27.68 7.56 -19.30
C THR A 5 -27.15 6.15 -19.00
N TYR A 6 -26.84 5.36 -20.03
CA TYR A 6 -26.24 4.03 -19.88
C TYR A 6 -24.71 4.10 -19.83
N TRP A 7 -24.08 4.84 -20.75
CA TRP A 7 -22.62 4.93 -20.84
C TRP A 7 -22.00 5.74 -19.71
N LEU A 8 -22.67 6.79 -19.21
CA LEU A 8 -22.10 7.67 -18.20
C LEU A 8 -21.77 6.92 -16.89
N PRO A 9 -22.69 6.16 -16.25
CA PRO A 9 -22.34 5.35 -15.08
C PRO A 9 -21.29 4.29 -15.37
N LEU A 10 -21.30 3.69 -16.57
CA LEU A 10 -20.33 2.64 -16.92
C LEU A 10 -18.91 3.19 -17.07
N VAL A 11 -18.75 4.35 -17.72
CA VAL A 11 -17.46 5.04 -17.84
C VAL A 11 -16.96 5.48 -16.47
N TRP A 12 -17.82 6.05 -15.62
CA TRP A 12 -17.45 6.43 -14.26
C TRP A 12 -17.08 5.23 -13.40
N ALA A 13 -17.83 4.13 -13.48
CA ALA A 13 -17.50 2.89 -12.79
C ALA A 13 -16.15 2.32 -13.28
N GLY A 14 -15.88 2.34 -14.59
CA GLY A 14 -14.60 1.94 -15.15
C GLY A 14 -13.45 2.84 -14.70
N LEU A 15 -13.65 4.16 -14.64
CA LEU A 15 -12.64 5.12 -14.21
C LEU A 15 -12.31 4.94 -12.71
N ILE A 16 -13.33 4.86 -11.86
CA ILE A 16 -13.17 4.64 -10.41
C ILE A 16 -12.55 3.26 -10.15
N GLY A 17 -13.03 2.22 -10.83
CA GLY A 17 -12.48 0.87 -10.71
C GLY A 17 -11.01 0.82 -11.13
N THR A 18 -10.64 1.52 -12.19
CA THR A 18 -9.24 1.65 -12.62
C THR A 18 -8.41 2.42 -11.60
N ALA A 19 -8.91 3.54 -11.08
CA ALA A 19 -8.21 4.33 -10.06
C ALA A 19 -7.95 3.52 -8.78
N VAL A 20 -8.95 2.78 -8.30
CA VAL A 20 -8.81 1.89 -7.14
C VAL A 20 -7.87 0.72 -7.43
N ALA A 21 -7.94 0.12 -8.61
CA ALA A 21 -7.04 -0.96 -8.99
C ALA A 21 -5.58 -0.48 -9.09
N LEU A 22 -5.33 0.68 -9.68
CA LEU A 22 -4.02 1.31 -9.72
C LEU A 22 -3.52 1.63 -8.32
N TYR A 23 -4.38 2.17 -7.45
CA TYR A 23 -4.02 2.39 -6.04
C TYR A 23 -3.61 1.08 -5.35
N ILE A 24 -4.41 0.02 -5.45
CA ILE A 24 -4.12 -1.30 -4.84
C ILE A 24 -2.78 -1.86 -5.32
N VAL A 25 -2.52 -1.80 -6.64
CA VAL A 25 -1.29 -2.37 -7.21
C VAL A 25 -0.08 -1.51 -6.87
N LEU A 26 -0.18 -0.20 -7.04
CA LEU A 26 0.95 0.71 -6.88
C LEU A 26 1.28 0.95 -5.40
N ASP A 27 0.28 1.24 -4.57
CA ASP A 27 0.51 1.37 -3.13
C ASP A 27 0.81 0.00 -2.48
N GLY A 28 0.35 -1.10 -3.08
CA GLY A 28 0.58 -2.45 -2.56
C GLY A 28 2.07 -2.84 -2.52
N PHE A 29 2.87 -2.46 -3.52
CA PHE A 29 4.31 -2.74 -3.47
C PHE A 29 5.03 -1.80 -2.50
N ASP A 30 4.63 -0.53 -2.41
CA ASP A 30 5.17 0.44 -1.44
C ASP A 30 4.93 0.00 0.01
N LEU A 31 3.68 -0.37 0.32
CA LEU A 31 3.29 -0.91 1.62
C LEU A 31 3.98 -2.25 1.90
N GLY A 32 4.12 -3.10 0.87
CA GLY A 32 4.88 -4.35 0.94
C GLY A 32 6.33 -4.15 1.37
N ILE A 33 7.01 -3.17 0.79
CA ILE A 33 8.38 -2.78 1.18
C ILE A 33 8.42 -2.29 2.63
N GLY A 34 7.41 -1.54 3.08
CA GLY A 34 7.27 -1.12 4.47
C GLY A 34 7.04 -2.27 5.46
N ILE A 35 6.30 -3.31 5.05
CA ILE A 35 6.10 -4.53 5.84
C ILE A 35 7.41 -5.34 5.95
N LEU A 36 8.18 -5.42 4.87
CA LEU A 36 9.46 -6.14 4.82
C LEU A 36 10.61 -5.37 5.49
N PHE A 37 10.45 -4.06 5.65
CA PHE A 37 11.43 -3.15 6.21
C PHE A 37 12.18 -3.62 7.48
N PRO A 38 11.50 -4.12 8.54
CA PRO A 38 12.17 -4.59 9.75
C PRO A 38 12.96 -5.88 9.57
N PHE A 39 12.65 -6.69 8.54
CA PHE A 39 13.34 -7.95 8.26
C PHE A 39 14.66 -7.76 7.52
N THR A 40 14.85 -6.61 6.86
CA THR A 40 16.13 -6.25 6.23
C THR A 40 17.13 -5.80 7.30
N GLY A 41 18.29 -6.46 7.41
CA GLY A 41 19.24 -6.24 8.51
C GLY A 41 20.21 -5.06 8.33
N GLU A 42 20.52 -4.65 7.09
CA GLU A 42 21.52 -3.60 6.82
C GLU A 42 20.87 -2.24 6.55
N GLU A 43 21.39 -1.18 7.19
CA GLU A 43 20.89 0.20 7.03
C GLU A 43 21.03 0.70 5.59
N GLU A 44 22.13 0.35 4.91
CA GLU A 44 22.38 0.71 3.51
C GLU A 44 21.32 0.11 2.58
N GLN A 45 20.93 -1.14 2.80
CA GLN A 45 19.89 -1.81 2.02
C GLN A 45 18.51 -1.21 2.30
N ARG A 46 18.23 -0.85 3.55
CA ARG A 46 16.99 -0.15 3.92
C ARG A 46 16.87 1.22 3.23
N ASP A 47 17.98 1.96 3.16
CA ASP A 47 18.02 3.25 2.47
C ASP A 47 17.85 3.07 0.95
N VAL A 48 18.43 2.03 0.34
CA VAL A 48 18.19 1.67 -1.07
C VAL A 48 16.71 1.32 -1.32
N MET A 49 16.11 0.46 -0.49
CA MET A 49 14.68 0.09 -0.59
C MET A 49 13.78 1.34 -0.59
N MET A 50 14.02 2.26 0.34
CA MET A 50 13.29 3.52 0.43
C MET A 50 13.47 4.43 -0.79
N ASN A 51 14.70 4.54 -1.31
CA ASN A 51 15.00 5.36 -2.49
C ASN A 51 14.28 4.87 -3.75
N THR A 52 13.93 3.58 -3.84
CA THR A 52 13.16 3.06 -4.99
C THR A 52 11.68 3.48 -4.98
N VAL A 53 11.13 3.77 -3.79
CA VAL A 53 9.71 4.09 -3.57
C VAL A 53 9.45 5.59 -3.53
N ALA A 54 10.41 6.35 -3.01
CA ALA A 54 10.34 7.81 -2.86
C ALA A 54 9.73 8.59 -4.05
N PRO A 55 10.07 8.28 -5.32
CA PRO A 55 9.57 9.04 -6.46
C PRO A 55 8.10 8.79 -6.78
N PHE A 56 7.55 7.64 -6.34
CA PHE A 56 6.25 7.13 -6.77
C PHE A 56 5.19 7.22 -5.68
N TRP A 57 5.60 7.20 -4.41
CA TRP A 57 4.69 7.20 -3.26
C TRP A 57 3.66 8.35 -3.29
N ASP A 58 4.09 9.59 -3.52
CA ASP A 58 3.18 10.76 -3.56
C ASP A 58 2.15 10.63 -4.70
N GLY A 59 2.56 10.05 -5.84
CA GLY A 59 1.66 9.72 -6.94
C GLY A 59 0.63 8.65 -6.56
N ASN A 60 1.01 7.67 -5.73
CA ASN A 60 0.14 6.58 -5.33
C ASN A 60 -1.05 7.05 -4.50
N GLU A 61 -0.83 8.00 -3.59
CA GLU A 61 -1.89 8.61 -2.77
C GLU A 61 -2.93 9.35 -3.64
N THR A 62 -2.52 9.92 -4.79
CA THR A 62 -3.47 10.62 -5.67
C THR A 62 -4.54 9.68 -6.23
N TRP A 63 -4.20 8.41 -6.49
CA TRP A 63 -5.17 7.42 -6.98
C TRP A 63 -6.25 7.12 -5.94
N LEU A 64 -5.87 7.05 -4.66
CA LEU A 64 -6.82 6.91 -3.55
C LEU A 64 -7.79 8.09 -3.50
N VAL A 65 -7.27 9.32 -3.56
CA VAL A 65 -8.08 10.55 -3.52
C VAL A 65 -9.03 10.62 -4.72
N MET A 66 -8.55 10.30 -5.92
CA MET A 66 -9.40 10.24 -7.12
C MET A 66 -10.47 9.16 -7.01
N GLY A 67 -10.16 7.98 -6.46
CA GLY A 67 -11.13 6.92 -6.23
C GLY A 67 -12.25 7.36 -5.28
N GLY A 68 -11.88 7.95 -4.13
CA GLY A 68 -12.83 8.43 -3.12
C GLY A 68 -13.68 9.61 -3.61
N ALA A 69 -13.05 10.63 -4.20
CA ALA A 69 -13.75 11.80 -4.74
C ALA A 69 -14.62 11.42 -5.95
N GLY A 70 -14.13 10.54 -6.82
CA GLY A 70 -14.87 10.01 -7.96
C GLY A 70 -16.12 9.25 -7.50
N LEU A 71 -16.01 8.43 -6.45
CA LEU A 71 -17.16 7.73 -5.86
C LEU A 71 -18.20 8.71 -5.31
N PHE A 72 -17.76 9.76 -4.62
CA PHE A 72 -18.66 10.81 -4.11
C PHE A 72 -19.43 11.53 -5.23
N VAL A 73 -18.75 11.90 -6.31
CA VAL A 73 -19.33 12.64 -7.43
C VAL A 73 -20.23 11.76 -8.30
N ALA A 74 -19.78 10.56 -8.65
CA ALA A 74 -20.49 9.70 -9.59
C ALA A 74 -21.56 8.81 -8.92
N PHE A 75 -21.33 8.37 -7.68
CA PHE A 75 -22.19 7.44 -6.95
C PHE A 75 -22.41 7.89 -5.48
N PRO A 76 -23.09 9.03 -5.25
CA PRO A 76 -23.26 9.61 -3.92
C PRO A 76 -23.99 8.67 -2.95
N THR A 77 -24.94 7.86 -3.43
CA THR A 77 -25.64 6.86 -2.60
C THR A 77 -24.70 5.77 -2.10
N ALA A 78 -23.79 5.28 -2.96
CA ALA A 78 -22.80 4.28 -2.55
C ALA A 78 -21.84 4.88 -1.53
N TYR A 79 -21.37 6.11 -1.77
CA TYR A 79 -20.52 6.85 -0.84
C TYR A 79 -21.19 7.02 0.54
N ALA A 80 -22.48 7.38 0.58
CA ALA A 80 -23.23 7.56 1.81
C ALA A 80 -23.44 6.26 2.63
N ILE A 81 -23.28 5.09 2.02
CA ILE A 81 -23.36 3.79 2.69
C ILE A 81 -21.97 3.32 3.12
N ILE A 82 -20.98 3.42 2.23
CA ILE A 82 -19.62 2.92 2.45
C ILE A 82 -18.89 3.76 3.50
N MET A 83 -19.00 5.08 3.46
CA MET A 83 -18.25 5.95 4.36
C MET A 83 -18.63 5.76 5.84
N PRO A 84 -19.91 5.68 6.24
CA PRO A 84 -20.25 5.38 7.63
C PRO A 84 -19.87 3.96 8.05
N ALA A 85 -19.99 2.98 7.14
CA ALA A 85 -19.64 1.58 7.43
C ALA A 85 -18.14 1.40 7.75
N PHE A 86 -17.28 2.13 7.03
CA PHE A 86 -15.83 2.02 7.15
C PHE A 86 -15.14 3.29 7.65
N TYR A 87 -15.87 4.16 8.33
CA TYR A 87 -15.35 5.45 8.80
C TYR A 87 -14.06 5.28 9.61
N LEU A 88 -14.07 4.35 10.56
CA LEU A 88 -12.93 4.10 11.44
C LEU A 88 -11.76 3.41 10.70
N PRO A 89 -11.95 2.33 9.93
CA PRO A 89 -10.91 1.78 9.06
C PRO A 89 -10.27 2.81 8.12
N ILE A 90 -11.06 3.65 7.44
CA ILE A 90 -10.55 4.66 6.51
C ILE A 90 -9.71 5.70 7.24
N ILE A 91 -10.16 6.21 8.40
CA ILE A 91 -9.38 7.18 9.18
C ILE A 91 -8.07 6.58 9.67
N LEU A 92 -8.10 5.35 10.18
CA LEU A 92 -6.88 4.67 10.64
C LEU A 92 -5.90 4.44 9.48
N MET A 93 -6.40 4.06 8.31
CA MET A 93 -5.62 3.93 7.08
C MET A 93 -4.98 5.27 6.68
N LEU A 94 -5.76 6.35 6.58
CA LEU A 94 -5.26 7.67 6.21
C LEU A 94 -4.21 8.19 7.21
N LEU A 95 -4.45 8.03 8.51
CA LEU A 95 -3.46 8.38 9.54
C LEU A 95 -2.18 7.58 9.38
N ALA A 96 -2.28 6.28 9.11
CA ALA A 96 -1.13 5.42 8.90
C ALA A 96 -0.31 5.81 7.66
N LEU A 97 -0.98 6.23 6.57
CA LEU A 97 -0.33 6.76 5.35
C LEU A 97 0.37 8.10 5.62
N VAL A 98 -0.24 9.00 6.40
CA VAL A 98 0.41 10.24 6.84
C VAL A 98 1.64 9.95 7.70
N PHE A 99 1.52 9.05 8.68
CA PHE A 99 2.67 8.65 9.51
C PHE A 99 3.79 8.02 8.69
N ARG A 100 3.46 7.23 7.65
CA ARG A 100 4.42 6.67 6.70
C ARG A 100 5.21 7.78 5.99
N GLY A 101 4.51 8.78 5.44
CA GLY A 101 5.16 9.92 4.77
C GLY A 101 6.04 10.75 5.69
N VAL A 102 5.58 11.01 6.92
CA VAL A 102 6.38 11.72 7.93
C VAL A 102 7.61 10.91 8.34
N ALA A 103 7.45 9.61 8.57
CA ALA A 103 8.56 8.73 8.94
C ALA A 103 9.61 8.62 7.82
N PHE A 104 9.17 8.65 6.56
CA PHE A 104 10.05 8.67 5.41
C PHE A 104 10.93 9.93 5.37
N GLU A 105 10.33 11.12 5.50
CA GLU A 105 11.03 12.40 5.44
C GLU A 105 11.95 12.60 6.67
N PHE A 106 11.46 12.28 7.88
CA PHE A 106 12.19 12.50 9.13
C PHE A 106 13.34 11.50 9.35
N ARG A 107 13.35 10.34 8.68
CA ARG A 107 14.46 9.37 8.76
C ARG A 107 15.81 10.00 8.37
N TRP A 108 15.83 10.80 7.31
CA TRP A 108 17.04 11.45 6.82
C TRP A 108 17.60 12.47 7.81
N VAL A 109 16.71 13.16 8.54
CA VAL A 109 17.05 14.19 9.52
C VAL A 109 17.42 13.58 10.88
N ALA A 110 16.83 12.45 11.25
CA ALA A 110 16.97 11.84 12.57
C ALA A 110 18.21 10.96 12.74
N LYS A 111 19.11 10.86 11.74
CA LYS A 111 20.36 10.10 11.90
C LYS A 111 21.20 10.73 13.04
N PRO A 112 21.68 9.93 14.02
CA PRO A 112 21.76 8.46 14.03
C PRO A 112 20.62 7.70 14.75
N ASN A 113 19.63 8.36 15.37
CA ASN A 113 18.59 7.71 16.19
C ASN A 113 17.31 7.36 15.37
N HIS A 114 17.48 6.73 14.21
CA HIS A 114 16.41 6.47 13.23
C HIS A 114 15.49 5.27 13.56
N ARG A 115 15.87 4.42 14.52
CA ARG A 115 15.15 3.16 14.85
C ARG A 115 13.66 3.33 15.19
N LEU A 116 13.28 4.43 15.82
CA LEU A 116 11.86 4.71 16.14
C LEU A 116 11.06 5.00 14.87
N TRP A 117 11.68 5.66 13.88
CA TRP A 117 11.06 5.98 12.60
C TRP A 117 10.97 4.76 11.69
N ASP A 118 11.93 3.84 11.76
CA ASP A 118 11.87 2.53 11.08
C ASP A 118 10.65 1.72 11.54
N ILE A 119 10.41 1.68 12.86
CA ILE A 119 9.27 0.99 13.45
C ILE A 119 7.97 1.71 13.09
N ALA A 120 7.95 3.05 13.11
CA ALA A 120 6.78 3.84 12.72
C ALA A 120 6.43 3.63 11.24
N PHE A 121 7.42 3.56 10.35
CA PHE A 121 7.25 3.30 8.92
C PHE A 121 6.64 1.91 8.67
N SER A 122 7.20 0.88 9.33
CA SER A 122 6.69 -0.48 9.19
C SER A 122 5.30 -0.64 9.83
N GLY A 123 5.10 -0.10 11.03
CA GLY A 123 3.81 -0.12 11.73
C GLY A 123 2.72 0.62 10.96
N GLY A 124 3.04 1.77 10.36
CA GLY A 124 2.14 2.50 9.47
C GLY A 124 1.77 1.68 8.23
N SER A 125 2.75 1.05 7.58
CA SER A 125 2.51 0.24 6.38
C SER A 125 1.66 -1.01 6.65
N ILE A 126 1.93 -1.71 7.76
CA ILE A 126 1.11 -2.86 8.20
C ILE A 126 -0.31 -2.40 8.53
N THR A 127 -0.45 -1.29 9.27
CA THR A 127 -1.76 -0.77 9.68
C THR A 127 -2.60 -0.34 8.47
N ALA A 128 -2.00 0.41 7.53
CA ALA A 128 -2.68 0.83 6.31
C ALA A 128 -3.15 -0.37 5.48
N THR A 129 -2.26 -1.35 5.25
CA THR A 129 -2.58 -2.57 4.51
C THR A 129 -3.70 -3.37 5.18
N PHE A 130 -3.63 -3.52 6.50
CA PHE A 130 -4.63 -4.27 7.26
C PHE A 130 -6.01 -3.61 7.20
N MET A 131 -6.06 -2.28 7.37
CA MET A 131 -7.31 -1.52 7.27
C MET A 131 -7.88 -1.55 5.86
N GLN A 132 -7.04 -1.48 4.83
CA GLN A 132 -7.44 -1.64 3.44
C GLN A 132 -8.08 -3.02 3.18
N GLY A 133 -7.49 -4.09 3.74
CA GLY A 133 -8.06 -5.43 3.64
C GLY A 133 -9.36 -5.60 4.44
N ILE A 134 -9.50 -4.93 5.59
CA ILE A 134 -10.79 -4.87 6.30
C ILE A 134 -11.87 -4.21 5.45
N ILE A 135 -11.55 -3.08 4.79
CA ILE A 135 -12.51 -2.38 3.91
C ILE A 135 -12.92 -3.32 2.77
N LEU A 136 -11.96 -3.95 2.10
CA LEU A 136 -12.24 -4.92 1.03
C LEU A 136 -13.06 -6.11 1.53
N GLY A 137 -12.68 -6.71 2.65
CA GLY A 137 -13.36 -7.86 3.23
C GLY A 137 -14.78 -7.53 3.70
N GLY A 138 -14.99 -6.33 4.25
CA GLY A 138 -16.31 -5.85 4.63
C GLY A 138 -17.20 -5.57 3.41
N LEU A 139 -16.64 -5.01 2.33
CA LEU A 139 -17.35 -4.83 1.07
C LEU A 139 -17.78 -6.18 0.47
N LEU A 140 -16.90 -7.19 0.54
CA LEU A 140 -17.19 -8.55 0.07
C LEU A 140 -18.21 -9.30 0.95
N GLN A 141 -18.15 -9.10 2.28
CA GLN A 141 -19.14 -9.65 3.21
C GLN A 141 -20.52 -9.02 3.01
N GLY A 142 -20.56 -7.78 2.53
CA GLY A 142 -21.77 -7.00 2.34
C GLY A 142 -22.04 -6.11 3.55
N ILE A 143 -22.51 -4.91 3.26
CA ILE A 143 -22.86 -3.91 4.27
C ILE A 143 -24.36 -4.01 4.57
N PRO A 144 -24.79 -4.06 5.84
CA PRO A 144 -26.21 -3.98 6.17
C PRO A 144 -26.77 -2.59 5.82
N VAL A 145 -27.78 -2.57 4.94
CA VAL A 145 -28.44 -1.35 4.45
C VAL A 145 -29.93 -1.45 4.71
N GLU A 146 -30.49 -0.47 5.41
CA GLU A 146 -31.95 -0.30 5.56
C GLU A 146 -32.38 1.05 4.98
N GLN A 147 -33.43 1.05 4.16
CA GLN A 147 -34.00 2.27 3.54
C GLN A 147 -32.99 3.12 2.75
N GLY A 148 -31.94 2.50 2.19
CA GLY A 148 -30.89 3.19 1.45
C GLY A 148 -29.85 3.90 2.31
N ALA A 149 -29.84 3.65 3.62
CA ALA A 149 -28.85 4.14 4.57
C ALA A 149 -28.12 2.97 5.26
N PHE A 150 -26.90 3.24 5.73
CA PHE A 150 -26.17 2.29 6.57
C PHE A 150 -26.94 2.00 7.86
N ALA A 151 -27.21 0.73 8.13
CA ALA A 151 -27.98 0.26 9.28
C ALA A 151 -27.16 -0.61 10.25
N GLY A 152 -25.86 -0.78 9.97
CA GLY A 152 -24.96 -1.58 10.79
C GLY A 152 -24.48 -0.88 12.06
N GLY A 153 -23.83 -1.65 12.93
CA GLY A 153 -23.10 -1.14 14.07
C GLY A 153 -21.75 -0.54 13.67
N SER A 154 -21.24 0.39 14.47
CA SER A 154 -19.94 1.06 14.24
C SER A 154 -18.73 0.13 14.29
N PHE A 155 -18.90 -1.12 14.71
CA PHE A 155 -17.86 -2.14 14.81
C PHE A 155 -18.12 -3.37 13.92
N ASP A 156 -19.08 -3.30 12.99
CA ASP A 156 -19.39 -4.44 12.10
C ASP A 156 -18.22 -4.80 11.17
N TRP A 157 -17.32 -3.83 10.92
CA TRP A 157 -16.06 -4.07 10.22
C TRP A 157 -15.10 -4.98 11.00
N PHE A 158 -15.26 -5.12 12.32
CA PHE A 158 -14.47 -6.02 13.18
C PHE A 158 -15.05 -7.44 13.19
N ALA A 159 -15.43 -7.94 12.02
CA ALA A 159 -15.92 -9.31 11.85
C ALA A 159 -14.76 -10.25 11.48
N PRO A 160 -14.86 -11.56 11.81
CA PRO A 160 -13.80 -12.54 11.52
C PRO A 160 -13.37 -12.59 10.04
N PHE A 161 -14.30 -12.39 9.12
CA PHE A 161 -14.02 -12.43 7.68
C PHE A 161 -13.20 -11.21 7.20
N PRO A 162 -13.59 -9.94 7.45
CA PRO A 162 -12.77 -8.77 7.15
C PRO A 162 -11.39 -8.82 7.80
N LEU A 163 -11.29 -9.32 9.04
CA LEU A 163 -10.00 -9.50 9.71
C LEU A 163 -9.12 -10.52 8.99
N PHE A 164 -9.70 -11.65 8.55
CA PHE A 164 -8.99 -12.64 7.75
C PHE A 164 -8.50 -12.06 6.41
N ILE A 165 -9.34 -11.30 5.71
CA ILE A 165 -8.95 -10.61 4.46
C ILE A 165 -7.87 -9.55 4.73
N GLY A 166 -7.95 -8.83 5.85
CA GLY A 166 -6.90 -7.92 6.32
C GLY A 166 -5.54 -8.61 6.44
N LEU A 167 -5.49 -9.74 7.14
CA LEU A 167 -4.26 -10.52 7.29
C LEU A 167 -3.76 -11.10 5.95
N ALA A 168 -4.67 -11.61 5.12
CA ALA A 168 -4.34 -12.13 3.80
C ALA A 168 -3.75 -11.03 2.90
N LEU A 169 -4.27 -9.80 2.97
CA LEU A 169 -3.77 -8.69 2.19
C LEU A 169 -2.38 -8.25 2.66
N VAL A 170 -2.11 -8.26 3.97
CA VAL A 170 -0.75 -8.02 4.51
C VAL A 170 0.25 -9.00 3.93
N ALA A 171 -0.06 -10.30 3.92
CA ALA A 171 0.80 -11.31 3.31
C ALA A 171 0.94 -11.11 1.79
N GLY A 172 -0.15 -10.80 1.10
CA GLY A 172 -0.16 -10.54 -0.34
C GLY A 172 0.70 -9.34 -0.74
N TYR A 173 0.63 -8.24 0.00
CA TYR A 173 1.46 -7.06 -0.26
C TYR A 173 2.92 -7.29 0.13
N ALA A 174 3.19 -8.04 1.21
CA ALA A 174 4.56 -8.46 1.52
C ALA A 174 5.19 -9.25 0.35
N LEU A 175 4.43 -10.18 -0.25
CA LEU A 175 4.87 -10.92 -1.44
C LEU A 175 5.09 -10.00 -2.65
N LEU A 176 4.19 -9.04 -2.87
CA LEU A 176 4.30 -8.08 -3.98
C LEU A 176 5.55 -7.18 -3.81
N GLY A 177 5.79 -6.70 -2.59
CA GLY A 177 7.00 -5.95 -2.24
C GLY A 177 8.28 -6.77 -2.41
N ALA A 178 8.29 -8.04 -1.99
CA ALA A 178 9.44 -8.93 -2.20
C ALA A 178 9.74 -9.12 -3.70
N THR A 179 8.70 -9.33 -4.52
CA THR A 179 8.84 -9.49 -5.97
C THR A 179 9.43 -8.23 -6.61
N TRP A 180 8.97 -7.05 -6.20
CA TRP A 180 9.53 -5.78 -6.66
C TRP A 180 11.02 -5.62 -6.32
N LEU A 181 11.42 -5.98 -5.10
CA LEU A 181 12.80 -5.92 -4.66
C LEU A 181 13.71 -6.87 -5.47
N ILE A 182 13.24 -8.07 -5.78
CA ILE A 182 13.96 -9.02 -6.65
C ILE A 182 14.18 -8.40 -8.04
N MET A 183 13.11 -7.87 -8.65
CA MET A 183 13.18 -7.26 -9.97
C MET A 183 14.17 -6.07 -9.99
N ARG A 184 14.20 -5.25 -8.93
CA ARG A 184 15.13 -4.13 -8.81
C ARG A 184 16.58 -4.58 -8.58
N ALA A 185 16.79 -5.63 -7.78
CA ALA A 185 18.11 -6.19 -7.55
C ALA A 185 18.72 -6.77 -8.85
N GLU A 186 17.91 -7.46 -9.66
CA GLU A 186 18.34 -7.96 -10.98
C GLU A 186 18.66 -6.81 -11.95
N GLY A 187 17.85 -5.75 -11.95
CA GLY A 187 18.08 -4.56 -12.76
C GLY A 187 19.41 -3.86 -12.44
N GLU A 188 19.74 -3.68 -11.16
CA GLU A 188 21.04 -3.12 -10.78
C GLU A 188 22.22 -3.99 -11.20
N ILE A 189 22.08 -5.32 -11.12
CA ILE A 189 23.11 -6.27 -11.55
C ILE A 189 23.28 -6.18 -13.08
N ALA A 190 22.19 -6.06 -13.83
CA ALA A 190 22.23 -5.88 -15.28
C ALA A 190 22.86 -4.55 -15.71
N ASP A 191 22.52 -3.45 -15.02
CA ASP A 191 23.09 -2.13 -15.29
C ASP A 191 24.60 -2.05 -14.93
N LYS A 192 25.03 -2.79 -13.90
CA LYS A 192 26.45 -2.92 -13.52
C LYS A 192 27.22 -3.94 -14.38
N ALA A 193 26.51 -4.85 -15.07
CA ALA A 193 27.08 -5.79 -16.03
C ALA A 193 27.21 -5.23 -17.46
N ALA A 194 26.63 -4.05 -17.73
CA ALA A 194 27.07 -3.23 -18.85
C ALA A 194 28.56 -2.90 -18.67
N PRO A 195 29.40 -3.00 -19.72
CA PRO A 195 30.85 -3.13 -19.57
C PRO A 195 31.46 -2.02 -18.70
N PRO A 196 32.15 -2.37 -17.59
CA PRO A 196 32.81 -1.39 -16.74
C PRO A 196 34.07 -0.85 -17.43
N SER A 197 34.25 0.47 -17.43
CA SER A 197 35.59 1.03 -17.34
C SER A 197 36.18 0.64 -15.97
N GLU A 198 37.34 0.03 -15.97
CA GLU A 198 38.04 -0.68 -14.89
C GLU A 198 38.13 0.07 -13.54
N ASP A 199 37.50 -0.46 -12.48
CA ASP A 199 38.05 -0.44 -11.10
C ASP A 199 37.36 -1.55 -10.24
N PRO A 200 38.09 -2.59 -9.80
CA PRO A 200 37.51 -3.74 -9.08
C PRO A 200 37.62 -3.67 -7.53
N SER A 201 37.80 -2.50 -6.92
CA SER A 201 38.15 -2.43 -5.48
C SER A 201 36.99 -2.33 -4.46
N HIS A 202 35.71 -2.30 -4.88
CA HIS A 202 34.57 -2.23 -3.96
C HIS A 202 33.48 -3.27 -4.28
N PHE A 203 33.80 -4.55 -4.08
CA PHE A 203 32.86 -5.65 -4.27
C PHE A 203 32.49 -6.30 -2.93
N GLY A 204 31.22 -6.16 -2.53
CA GLY A 204 30.57 -7.03 -1.55
C GLY A 204 29.86 -6.30 -0.40
N SER A 205 28.54 -6.17 -0.48
CA SER A 205 27.61 -6.24 0.68
C SER A 205 26.13 -6.16 0.29
N GLY A 206 25.77 -5.59 -0.86
CA GLY A 206 24.37 -5.25 -1.15
C GLY A 206 23.40 -6.40 -1.52
N SER A 207 23.88 -7.55 -2.03
CA SER A 207 22.99 -8.58 -2.60
C SER A 207 22.40 -9.57 -1.58
N ASN A 208 23.05 -9.74 -0.42
CA ASN A 208 22.64 -10.78 0.52
C ASN A 208 21.37 -10.41 1.30
N GLY A 209 21.17 -9.15 1.64
CA GLY A 209 20.03 -8.79 2.47
C GLY A 209 18.72 -8.58 1.72
N CYS A 210 18.76 -8.24 0.42
CA CYS A 210 17.58 -8.35 -0.46
C CYS A 210 17.10 -9.81 -0.54
N ARG A 211 18.05 -10.75 -0.55
CA ARG A 211 17.78 -12.20 -0.55
C ARG A 211 17.20 -12.68 0.79
N LEU A 212 17.70 -12.16 1.92
CA LEU A 212 17.14 -12.42 3.25
C LEU A 212 15.70 -11.87 3.43
N ALA A 213 15.40 -10.69 2.89
CA ALA A 213 14.04 -10.13 2.93
C ALA A 213 13.05 -10.98 2.10
N VAL A 214 13.52 -11.52 0.97
CA VAL A 214 12.76 -12.46 0.13
C VAL A 214 12.58 -13.81 0.81
N ASP A 215 13.62 -14.35 1.44
CA ASP A 215 13.56 -15.61 2.19
C ASP A 215 12.63 -15.48 3.42
N ALA A 216 12.57 -14.29 4.05
CA ALA A 216 11.64 -13.99 5.14
C ALA A 216 10.18 -13.83 4.68
N ALA A 217 9.94 -13.39 3.43
CA ALA A 217 8.60 -13.30 2.85
C ALA A 217 8.03 -14.67 2.40
N CYS A 218 8.90 -15.66 2.20
CA CYS A 218 8.55 -17.03 1.80
C CYS A 218 8.32 -18.00 2.98
N LEU A 219 8.49 -17.56 4.23
CA LEU A 219 8.25 -18.33 5.46
C LEU A 219 6.89 -18.02 6.09
#